data_AF-A0A348AKP6-F1
#
_entry.id   AF-A0A348AKP6-F1
#
_cell.length_a   1.000
_cell.length_b   1.000
_cell.length_c   1.000
_cell.angle_alpha   90.00
_cell.angle_beta   90.00
_cell.angle_gamma   90.00
#
_symmetry.space_group_name_H-M   'P 1'
#
loop_
_entity.id
_entity.type
_entity.pdbx_description
1 polymer ?
#
loop_
_entity_poly.entity_id
_entity_poly.type
_entity_poly.pdbx_seq_one_letter_code
_entity_poly.pdbx_strand_id
1 'polypeptide(L)'
;MPNEPGDLDNLDMVIEQTRKLFRKLPPSIRPQKGYRSVNSRTPEEARALARAVYFSVKKAEEDGYITKVPGGYKMQWTAAKK
;
A
#
# COMPACT_ATOMS: atom_id res chain seq x y z
N MET A 1 30.61 2.52 -0.33
CA MET A 1 30.77 1.15 0.18
C MET A 1 30.05 0.23 -0.80
N PRO A 2 30.69 -0.83 -1.29
CA PRO A 2 30.12 -1.73 -2.29
C PRO A 2 29.00 -2.56 -1.64
N ASN A 3 27.89 -2.75 -2.36
CA ASN A 3 26.74 -3.54 -1.92
C ASN A 3 27.17 -5.00 -1.70
N GLU A 4 26.93 -5.54 -0.50
CA GLU A 4 27.20 -6.93 -0.17
C GLU A 4 26.27 -7.87 -0.96
N PRO A 5 26.77 -9.01 -1.46
CA PRO A 5 26.00 -9.94 -2.30
C PRO A 5 25.11 -10.90 -1.49
N GLY A 6 24.70 -10.53 -0.26
CA GLY A 6 23.97 -11.41 0.67
C GLY A 6 22.45 -11.25 0.70
N ASP A 7 21.89 -10.21 0.07
CA ASP A 7 20.47 -9.87 0.22
C ASP A 7 19.54 -10.57 -0.79
N LEU A 8 20.08 -11.29 -1.77
CA LEU A 8 19.29 -12.01 -2.79
C LEU A 8 18.86 -13.42 -2.36
N ASP A 9 19.60 -14.07 -1.44
CA ASP A 9 19.28 -15.41 -0.94
C ASP A 9 18.01 -15.46 -0.06
N ASN A 10 17.50 -14.29 0.35
CA ASN A 10 16.37 -14.19 1.27
C ASN A 10 15.04 -13.87 0.58
N LEU A 11 15.06 -13.45 -0.69
CA LEU A 11 13.83 -13.12 -1.42
C LEU A 11 13.01 -14.38 -1.69
N ASP A 12 13.65 -15.46 -2.10
CA ASP A 12 12.99 -16.74 -2.37
C ASP A 12 12.38 -17.34 -1.11
N MET A 13 13.09 -17.24 0.03
CA MET A 13 12.56 -17.66 1.33
C MET A 13 11.33 -16.86 1.74
N VAL A 14 11.35 -15.54 1.57
CA VAL A 14 10.20 -14.66 1.88
C VAL A 14 9.02 -14.96 0.96
N ILE A 15 9.26 -15.21 -0.32
CA ILE A 15 8.23 -15.62 -1.29
C ILE A 15 7.59 -16.94 -0.85
N GLU A 16 8.39 -17.93 -0.44
CA GLU A 16 7.88 -19.21 0.04
C GLU A 16 7.07 -19.10 1.33
N GLN A 17 7.54 -18.32 2.30
CA GLN A 17 6.81 -18.07 3.54
C GLN A 17 5.46 -17.41 3.27
N THR A 18 5.44 -16.44 2.37
CA THR A 18 4.21 -15.76 1.94
C THR A 18 3.24 -16.73 1.26
N ARG A 19 3.74 -17.61 0.38
CA ARG A 19 2.94 -18.68 -0.25
C ARG A 19 2.35 -19.65 0.78
N LYS A 20 3.12 -20.01 1.81
CA LYS A 20 2.65 -20.88 2.91
C LYS A 20 1.54 -20.21 3.71
N LEU A 21 1.67 -18.92 4.05
CA LEU A 21 0.63 -18.15 4.72
C LEU A 21 -0.63 -18.03 3.88
N PHE A 22 -0.50 -17.74 2.59
CA PHE A 22 -1.63 -17.65 1.66
C PHE A 22 -2.45 -18.95 1.59
N ARG A 23 -1.77 -20.11 1.60
CA ARG A 23 -2.43 -21.43 1.61
C ARG A 23 -3.19 -21.74 2.89
N LYS A 24 -2.85 -21.10 4.02
CA LYS A 24 -3.56 -21.26 5.30
C LYS A 24 -4.89 -20.49 5.35
N LEU A 25 -5.05 -19.46 4.52
CA LEU A 25 -6.28 -18.68 4.48
C LEU A 25 -7.42 -19.52 3.87
N PRO A 26 -8.66 -19.50 4.40
CA PRO A 26 -9.80 -20.16 3.75
C PRO A 26 -10.08 -19.58 2.36
N PRO A 27 -10.58 -20.38 1.40
CA PRO A 27 -10.82 -19.91 0.02
C PRO A 27 -11.75 -18.70 -0.09
N SER A 28 -12.66 -18.50 0.87
CA SER A 28 -13.61 -17.40 0.91
C SER A 28 -12.98 -16.02 1.14
N ILE A 29 -11.83 -15.95 1.81
CA ILE A 29 -11.12 -14.70 2.09
C ILE A 29 -9.90 -14.49 1.18
N ARG A 30 -9.57 -15.49 0.36
CA ARG A 30 -8.47 -15.35 -0.61
C ARG A 30 -8.91 -14.38 -1.71
N PRO A 31 -8.04 -13.44 -2.12
CA PRO A 31 -8.26 -12.67 -3.33
C PRO A 31 -8.45 -13.62 -4.52
N GLN A 32 -9.66 -13.66 -5.07
CA GLN A 32 -9.93 -14.53 -6.20
C GLN A 32 -9.24 -13.96 -7.44
N LYS A 33 -8.41 -14.79 -8.08
CA LYS A 33 -7.71 -14.44 -9.32
C LYS A 33 -8.77 -14.13 -10.38
N GLY A 34 -8.82 -12.87 -10.83
CA GLY A 34 -9.80 -12.40 -11.83
C GLY A 34 -10.99 -11.62 -11.28
N TYR A 35 -11.15 -11.47 -9.96
CA TYR A 35 -12.23 -10.65 -9.37
C TYR A 35 -11.89 -9.17 -9.22
N ARG A 36 -10.71 -8.75 -9.67
CA ARG A 36 -10.49 -7.32 -9.93
C ARG A 36 -11.34 -6.99 -11.16
N SER A 37 -12.35 -6.13 -11.00
CA SER A 37 -13.16 -5.74 -12.13
C SER A 37 -12.25 -5.17 -13.21
N VAL A 38 -12.29 -5.75 -14.41
CA VAL A 38 -11.60 -5.19 -15.58
C VAL A 38 -12.25 -3.86 -15.98
N ASN A 39 -13.52 -3.68 -15.59
CA ASN A 39 -14.28 -2.47 -15.84
C ASN A 39 -13.57 -1.26 -15.21
N SER A 40 -13.30 -0.27 -16.06
CA SER A 40 -12.93 1.06 -15.61
C SER A 40 -14.06 1.63 -14.75
N ARG A 41 -13.67 2.39 -13.72
CA ARG A 41 -14.62 3.16 -12.91
C ARG A 41 -15.41 4.10 -13.81
N THR A 42 -16.68 4.31 -13.49
CA THR A 42 -17.45 5.37 -14.15
C THR A 42 -16.81 6.74 -13.85
N PRO A 43 -17.03 7.78 -14.66
CA PRO A 43 -16.51 9.12 -14.37
C PRO A 43 -16.94 9.64 -13.00
N GLU A 44 -18.13 9.26 -12.53
CA GLU A 44 -18.66 9.63 -11.22
C GLU A 44 -17.91 8.91 -10.09
N GLU A 45 -17.72 7.59 -10.21
CA GLU A 45 -16.93 6.80 -9.26
C GLU A 45 -15.48 7.28 -9.19
N ALA A 46 -14.89 7.63 -10.32
CA ALA A 46 -13.55 8.19 -10.37
C ALA A 46 -13.45 9.54 -9.63
N ARG A 47 -14.44 10.43 -9.81
CA ARG A 47 -14.53 11.71 -9.08
C ARG A 47 -14.75 11.50 -7.59
N ALA A 48 -15.64 10.59 -7.20
CA ALA A 48 -15.91 10.27 -5.81
C ALA A 48 -14.64 9.72 -5.12
N LEU A 49 -13.93 8.81 -5.80
CA LEU A 49 -12.66 8.28 -5.32
C LEU A 49 -11.60 9.39 -5.17
N ALA A 50 -11.46 10.27 -6.15
CA ALA A 50 -10.50 11.37 -6.08
C ALA A 50 -10.75 12.28 -4.87
N ARG A 51 -12.03 12.60 -4.58
CA ARG A 51 -12.43 13.36 -3.39
C ARG A 51 -12.10 12.62 -2.10
N ALA A 52 -12.39 11.31 -2.05
CA ALA A 52 -12.10 10.49 -0.88
C ALA A 52 -10.59 10.39 -0.60
N VAL A 53 -9.77 10.21 -1.65
CA VAL A 53 -8.31 10.19 -1.56
C VAL A 53 -7.79 11.54 -1.08
N TYR A 54 -8.26 12.65 -1.66
CA TYR A 54 -7.87 13.99 -1.23
C TYR A 54 -8.17 14.23 0.26
N PHE A 55 -9.39 13.93 0.70
CA PHE A 55 -9.78 14.08 2.10
C PHE A 55 -8.90 13.25 3.03
N SER A 56 -8.62 12.00 2.66
CA SER A 56 -7.81 11.09 3.47
C SER A 56 -6.37 11.59 3.61
N VAL A 57 -5.77 12.06 2.51
CA VAL A 57 -4.43 12.66 2.51
C VAL A 57 -4.41 13.93 3.36
N LYS A 58 -5.42 14.79 3.21
CA LYS A 58 -5.51 16.04 3.97
C LYS A 58 -5.62 15.79 5.47
N LYS A 59 -6.47 14.84 5.86
CA LYS A 59 -6.63 14.43 7.26
C LYS A 59 -5.33 13.82 7.82
N ALA A 60 -4.65 12.97 7.05
CA ALA A 60 -3.37 12.40 7.46
C ALA A 60 -2.27 13.47 7.64
N GLU A 61 -2.29 14.54 6.85
CA GLU A 61 -1.41 15.71 7.02
C GLU A 61 -1.75 16.49 8.29
N GLU A 62 -3.04 16.68 8.57
CA GLU A 62 -3.51 17.39 9.77
C GLU A 62 -3.17 16.64 11.06
N ASP A 63 -3.38 15.32 11.06
CA ASP A 63 -3.07 14.38 12.14
C ASP A 63 -1.56 14.15 12.33
N GLY A 64 -0.73 14.65 11.41
CA GLY A 64 0.74 14.57 11.50
C GLY A 64 1.34 13.24 11.07
N TYR A 65 0.58 12.35 10.43
CA TYR A 65 1.08 11.09 9.87
C TYR A 65 1.90 11.28 8.58
N ILE A 66 1.65 12.37 7.85
CA ILE A 66 2.43 12.73 6.66
C ILE A 66 2.83 14.21 6.70
N THR A 67 3.93 14.53 6.04
CA THR A 67 4.42 15.91 5.91
C THR A 67 4.71 16.21 4.46
N LYS A 68 4.28 17.40 4.01
CA LYS A 68 4.54 17.88 2.67
C LYS A 68 6.03 18.24 2.53
N VAL A 69 6.66 17.72 1.48
CA VAL A 69 8.05 17.99 1.12
C VAL A 69 8.13 18.44 -0.34
N PRO A 70 9.19 19.15 -0.77
CA PRO A 70 9.39 19.42 -2.20
C PRO A 70 9.41 18.10 -2.98
N GLY A 71 8.47 17.96 -3.93
CA GLY A 71 8.29 16.73 -4.71
C GLY A 71 7.24 15.74 -4.20
N GLY A 72 6.55 15.99 -3.08
CA GLY A 72 5.42 15.14 -2.65
C GLY A 72 5.14 15.13 -1.15
N TYR A 73 4.93 13.93 -0.60
CA TYR A 73 4.65 13.69 0.82
C TYR A 73 5.62 12.66 1.38
N LYS A 74 6.09 12.88 2.60
CA LYS A 74 6.88 11.93 3.38
C LYS A 74 6.03 11.40 4.53
N MET A 75 5.92 10.07 4.63
CA MET A 75 5.21 9.41 5.72
C MET A 75 6.05 9.43 6.99
N GLN A 76 5.41 9.69 8.13
CA GLN A 76 6.02 9.64 9.45
C GLN A 76 5.48 8.43 10.21
N TRP A 77 6.39 7.63 10.78
CA TRP A 77 6.04 6.43 11.56
C TRP A 77 5.47 6.76 12.95
N THR A 78 5.76 7.96 13.44
CA THR A 78 5.19 8.55 14.65
C THR A 78 4.57 9.87 14.25
N ALA A 79 3.34 10.16 14.70
CA ALA A 79 2.69 11.44 14.41
C ALA A 79 3.64 12.58 14.81
N ALA A 80 3.92 13.50 13.88
CA ALA A 80 4.62 14.73 14.20
C ALA A 80 3.90 15.39 15.37
N LYS A 81 4.52 15.39 16.55
CA LYS A 81 4.04 16.20 17.67
C LYS A 81 4.09 17.66 17.20
N LYS A 82 2.92 18.26 17.00
CA LYS A 82 2.78 19.71 16.86
C LYS A 82 2.92 20.37 18.22
#